data_AF-A0A7L4P744-F1
#
_entry.id   AF-A0A7L4P744-F1
#
_cell.length_a   1.000
_cell.length_b   1.000
_cell.length_c   1.000
_cell.angle_alpha   90.00
_cell.angle_beta   90.00
_cell.angle_gamma   90.00
#
_symmetry.space_group_name_H-M   'P 1'
#
loop_
_entity.id
_entity.type
_entity.pdbx_description
1 polymer ?
#
loop_
_entity_poly.entity_id
_entity_poly.type
_entity_poly.pdbx_seq_one_letter_code
_entity_poly.pdbx_strand_id
1 'polypeptide(L)'
;MKSQRGSSLKLRKIRFFKLGGYRHCEMDETELKLFLTALKPRCHMCGVQLSHGNLGYMRVADSVELALCDECLKELAEYIIEMRAGRRY
;
A
#
# COMPACT_ATOMS: atom_id res chain seq x y z
N MET A 1 28.79 -25.85 -10.85
CA MET A 1 27.41 -25.41 -11.17
C MET A 1 26.42 -26.19 -10.31
N LYS A 2 25.74 -25.52 -9.37
CA LYS A 2 24.52 -26.02 -8.75
C LYS A 2 23.54 -24.86 -8.64
N SER A 3 22.53 -24.87 -9.50
CA SER A 3 21.42 -23.92 -9.46
C SER A 3 20.49 -24.33 -8.32
N GLN A 4 20.36 -23.49 -7.30
CA GLN A 4 19.20 -23.56 -6.39
C GLN A 4 18.22 -22.46 -6.82
N ARG A 5 17.48 -22.75 -7.90
CA ARG A 5 16.19 -22.12 -8.15
C ARG A 5 15.20 -22.72 -7.16
N GLY A 6 14.55 -21.87 -6.39
CA GLY A 6 13.38 -22.23 -5.60
C GLY A 6 13.46 -21.82 -4.14
N SER A 7 13.18 -20.54 -3.85
CA SER A 7 12.40 -20.22 -2.66
C SER A 7 11.11 -19.58 -3.14
N SER A 8 10.04 -20.36 -3.03
CA SER A 8 8.66 -19.92 -3.14
C SER A 8 8.51 -18.64 -2.31
N LEU A 9 8.24 -17.50 -2.99
CA LEU A 9 7.65 -16.32 -2.37
C LEU A 9 6.30 -16.79 -1.79
N LYS A 10 6.31 -17.38 -0.59
CA LYS A 10 5.12 -17.37 0.26
C LYS A 10 4.83 -15.89 0.46
N LEU A 11 3.87 -15.36 -0.29
CA LEU A 11 3.47 -13.96 -0.21
C LEU A 11 2.98 -13.71 1.22
N ARG A 12 3.91 -13.26 2.06
CA ARG A 12 3.58 -12.69 3.37
C ARG A 12 2.63 -11.54 3.07
N LYS A 13 1.67 -11.30 3.96
CA LYS A 13 0.84 -10.10 3.87
C LYS A 13 1.77 -8.91 4.05
N ILE A 14 2.09 -8.20 2.97
CA ILE A 14 2.97 -7.04 3.00
C ILE A 14 2.13 -5.78 3.12
N ARG A 15 2.53 -4.89 4.02
CA ARG A 15 1.90 -3.59 4.22
C ARG A 15 2.87 -2.45 3.94
N PHE A 16 2.35 -1.49 3.20
CA PHE A 16 2.92 -0.16 3.06
C PHE A 16 1.93 0.86 3.61
N PHE A 17 2.44 1.83 4.37
CA PHE A 17 1.66 2.95 4.86
C PHE A 17 2.52 4.21 4.93
N LYS A 18 2.01 5.30 4.37
CA LYS A 18 2.59 6.64 4.38
C LYS A 18 1.47 7.64 4.59
N LEU A 19 1.52 8.36 5.70
CA LEU A 19 0.58 9.44 6.00
C LEU A 19 1.31 10.55 6.77
N GLY A 20 1.34 11.75 6.20
CA GLY A 20 2.14 12.85 6.74
C GLY A 20 3.63 12.48 6.83
N GLY A 21 4.22 12.66 8.01
CA GLY A 21 5.62 12.29 8.27
C GLY A 21 5.85 10.82 8.66
N TYR A 22 4.79 10.03 8.81
CA TYR A 22 4.92 8.63 9.22
C TYR A 22 5.02 7.72 7.99
N ARG A 23 6.04 6.86 7.99
CA ARG A 23 6.28 5.86 6.95
C ARG A 23 6.54 4.50 7.59
N HIS A 24 5.77 3.50 7.17
CA HIS A 24 5.97 2.11 7.52
C HIS A 24 5.96 1.26 6.24
N CYS A 25 6.96 0.39 6.11
CA CYS A 25 7.14 -0.45 4.94
C CYS A 25 7.76 -1.76 5.39
N GLU A 26 7.06 -2.86 5.20
CA GLU A 26 7.56 -4.21 5.52
C GLU A 26 8.47 -4.78 4.42
N MET A 27 8.46 -4.16 3.24
CA MET A 27 9.41 -4.40 2.14
C MET A 27 10.47 -3.30 2.11
N ASP A 28 11.61 -3.53 1.47
CA ASP A 28 12.57 -2.44 1.26
C ASP A 28 12.09 -1.47 0.16
N GLU A 29 12.75 -0.32 0.05
CA GLU A 29 12.34 0.70 -0.91
C GLU A 29 12.57 0.29 -2.38
N THR A 30 13.58 -0.54 -2.64
CA THR A 30 13.90 -1.03 -3.98
C THR A 30 12.85 -2.05 -4.42
N GLU A 31 12.50 -2.99 -3.55
CA GLU A 31 11.42 -3.97 -3.76
C GLU A 31 10.09 -3.27 -4.04
N LEU A 32 9.75 -2.24 -3.26
CA LEU A 32 8.54 -1.45 -3.48
C LEU A 32 8.52 -0.79 -4.86
N LYS A 33 9.64 -0.17 -5.27
CA LYS A 33 9.75 0.47 -6.60
C LYS A 33 9.59 -0.55 -7.73
N LEU A 34 10.22 -1.73 -7.60
CA LEU A 34 10.08 -2.83 -8.56
C LEU A 34 8.63 -3.32 -8.63
N PHE A 35 8.00 -3.52 -7.47
CA PHE A 35 6.62 -3.98 -7.37
C PHE A 35 5.63 -3.02 -8.04
N LEU A 36 5.74 -1.72 -7.75
CA LEU A 36 4.88 -0.69 -8.33
C LEU A 36 5.10 -0.55 -9.84
N THR A 37 6.34 -0.70 -10.32
CA THR A 37 6.67 -0.64 -11.74
C THR A 37 6.10 -1.83 -12.51
N ALA A 38 6.18 -3.03 -11.92
CA ALA A 38 5.72 -4.27 -12.54
C ALA A 38 4.20 -4.38 -12.58
N LEU A 39 3.52 -4.09 -11.46
CA LEU A 39 2.07 -4.31 -11.33
C LEU A 39 1.24 -3.08 -11.69
N LYS A 40 1.85 -1.89 -11.71
CA LYS A 40 1.19 -0.61 -11.98
C LYS A 40 -0.17 -0.48 -11.27
N PRO A 41 -0.23 -0.73 -9.94
CA PRO A 41 -1.50 -0.74 -9.24
C PRO A 41 -2.15 0.63 -9.32
N ARG A 42 -3.49 0.65 -9.30
CA ARG A 42 -4.28 1.88 -9.28
C ARG A 42 -4.89 2.08 -7.90
N CYS A 43 -5.09 3.34 -7.54
CA CYS A 43 -5.86 3.69 -6.35
C CYS A 43 -7.27 3.12 -6.48
N HIS A 44 -7.74 2.40 -5.45
CA HIS A 44 -9.07 1.81 -5.45
C HIS A 44 -10.20 2.84 -5.33
N MET A 45 -9.88 4.07 -4.90
CA MET A 45 -10.86 5.16 -4.76
C MET A 45 -10.90 6.04 -6.01
N CYS A 46 -9.77 6.65 -6.39
CA CYS A 46 -9.74 7.63 -7.50
C CYS A 46 -9.19 7.08 -8.82
N GLY A 47 -8.67 5.84 -8.85
CA GLY A 47 -8.15 5.21 -10.07
C GLY A 47 -6.79 5.71 -10.56
N VAL A 48 -6.17 6.68 -9.89
CA VAL A 48 -4.82 7.17 -10.25
C VAL A 48 -3.80 6.03 -10.20
N GLN A 49 -2.86 6.01 -11.14
CA GLN A 49 -1.77 5.05 -11.11
C GLN A 49 -0.84 5.36 -9.92
N LEU A 50 -0.51 4.32 -9.16
CA LEU A 50 0.34 4.43 -7.99
C LEU A 50 1.80 4.28 -8.36
N SER A 51 2.60 5.10 -7.70
CA SER A 51 4.04 5.23 -7.81
C SER A 51 4.59 5.41 -6.40
N HIS A 52 5.90 5.30 -6.23
CA HIS A 52 6.52 5.53 -4.93
C HIS A 52 6.22 6.94 -4.37
N GLY A 53 6.05 7.93 -5.26
CA GLY A 53 5.76 9.32 -4.90
C GLY A 53 4.37 9.55 -4.30
N ASN A 54 3.32 8.93 -4.86
CA ASN A 54 1.92 9.16 -4.47
C ASN A 54 1.29 8.00 -3.68
N LEU A 55 2.02 6.90 -3.43
CA LEU A 55 1.49 5.79 -2.66
C LEU A 55 1.27 6.21 -1.20
N GLY A 56 0.02 6.07 -0.73
CA GLY A 56 -0.38 6.31 0.66
C GLY A 56 -0.50 5.01 1.44
N TYR A 57 -1.26 4.04 0.92
CA TYR A 57 -1.43 2.73 1.55
C TYR A 57 -1.41 1.62 0.52
N MET A 58 -0.80 0.49 0.85
CA MET A 58 -0.92 -0.73 0.06
C MET A 58 -0.93 -1.95 0.98
N ARG A 59 -1.83 -2.89 0.70
CA ARG A 59 -1.84 -4.22 1.29
C ARG A 59 -1.78 -5.26 0.19
N VAL A 60 -0.78 -6.13 0.28
CA VAL A 60 -0.50 -7.17 -0.70
C VAL A 60 -0.54 -8.52 0.01
N ALA A 61 -1.29 -9.47 -0.53
CA ALA A 61 -1.23 -10.88 -0.18
C ALA A 61 -0.92 -11.65 -1.46
N ASP A 62 -1.82 -12.53 -1.93
CA ASP A 62 -1.70 -13.17 -3.25
C ASP A 62 -1.88 -12.17 -4.41
N SER A 63 -2.54 -11.04 -4.14
CA SER A 63 -2.72 -9.92 -5.05
C SER A 63 -2.75 -8.60 -4.27
N VAL A 64 -2.85 -7.48 -4.98
CA VAL A 64 -3.11 -6.17 -4.36
C VAL A 64 -4.55 -6.16 -3.83
N GLU A 65 -4.72 -6.26 -2.52
CA GLU A 65 -6.04 -6.31 -1.88
C GLU A 65 -6.64 -4.91 -1.70
N LEU A 66 -5.79 -3.94 -1.38
CA LEU A 66 -6.17 -2.54 -1.22
C LEU A 66 -4.97 -1.66 -1.48
N ALA A 67 -5.16 -0.62 -2.28
CA ALA A 67 -4.14 0.36 -2.58
C ALA A 67 -4.78 1.74 -2.71
N LEU A 68 -4.24 2.72 -1.99
CA LEU A 68 -4.74 4.10 -1.94
C LEU A 68 -3.58 5.07 -2.19
N CYS A 69 -3.85 6.14 -2.93
CA CYS A 69 -2.94 7.29 -2.93
C CYS A 69 -2.99 7.99 -1.56
N ASP A 70 -2.00 8.84 -1.33
CA ASP A 70 -1.90 9.70 -0.15
C ASP A 70 -3.15 10.57 0.08
N GLU A 71 -3.69 11.19 -0.96
CA GLU A 71 -4.91 12.02 -0.86
C GLU A 71 -6.13 11.20 -0.42
N CYS A 72 -6.45 10.11 -1.10
CA CYS A 72 -7.59 9.27 -0.73
C CYS A 72 -7.43 8.61 0.64
N LEU A 73 -6.21 8.27 1.05
CA LEU A 73 -5.95 7.76 2.40
C LEU A 73 -6.24 8.84 3.45
N LYS A 74 -5.86 10.09 3.19
CA LYS A 74 -6.12 11.22 4.09
C LYS A 74 -7.62 11.47 4.24
N GLU A 75 -8.36 11.56 3.13
CA GLU A 75 -9.81 11.72 3.14
C GLU A 75 -10.50 10.60 3.91
N LEU A 76 -10.08 9.34 3.70
CA LEU A 76 -10.61 8.19 4.42
C LEU A 76 -10.32 8.28 5.93
N ALA A 77 -9.12 8.72 6.31
CA ALA A 77 -8.75 8.88 7.71
C ALA A 77 -9.60 9.97 8.39
N GLU A 78 -9.78 11.11 7.73
CA GLU A 78 -10.63 12.22 8.20
C GLU A 78 -12.07 11.76 8.39
N TYR A 79 -12.64 11.09 7.39
CA TYR A 79 -13.98 10.50 7.48
C TYR A 79 -14.13 9.53 8.66
N ILE A 80 -13.16 8.63 8.87
CA ILE A 80 -13.20 7.69 10.00
C ILE A 80 -13.14 8.42 11.35
N ILE A 81 -12.35 9.49 11.46
CA ILE A 81 -12.23 10.31 12.67
C ILE A 81 -13.56 11.00 12.96
N GLU A 82 -14.16 11.65 11.96
CA GLU A 82 -15.47 12.32 12.09
C GLU A 82 -16.57 11.32 12.47
N MET A 83 -16.63 10.16 11.82
CA MET A 83 -17.60 9.09 12.11
C MET A 83 -17.42 8.47 13.50
N ARG A 84 -16.24 8.59 14.12
CA ARG A 84 -16.01 8.18 15.51
C ARG A 84 -16.38 9.29 16.49
N ALA A 85 -16.18 10.55 16.13
CA ALA A 85 -16.57 11.70 16.92
C ALA A 85 -18.11 11.87 16.98
N GLY A 86 -18.81 11.65 15.87
CA GLY A 86 -20.26 11.75 15.77
C GLY A 86 -21.04 10.62 16.44
N ARG A 87 -20.42 9.45 16.70
CA ARG A 87 -21.03 8.31 17.42
C ARG A 87 -21.00 8.43 18.96
N ARG A 88 -20.60 9.58 19.50
CA ARG A 88 -20.58 9.87 20.95
C ARG A 88 -21.83 10.60 21.46
N TYR A 89 -22.89 10.72 20.66
CA TYR A 89 -24.17 11.32 21.04
C TYR A 89 -25.30 10.34 20.85
#